data_AF-A0A7Y4R0T7-F1
#
_entry.id   AF-A0A7Y4R0T7-F1
#
_cell.length_a   1.000
_cell.length_b   1.000
_cell.length_c   1.000
_cell.angle_alpha   90.00
_cell.angle_beta   90.00
_cell.angle_gamma   90.00
#
_symmetry.space_group_name_H-M   'P 1'
#
loop_
_entity.id
_entity.type
_entity.pdbx_description
1 polymer ?
#
loop_
_entity_poly.entity_id
_entity_poly.type
_entity_poly.pdbx_seq_one_letter_code
_entity_poly.pdbx_strand_id
1 'polypeptide(L)'
;MEPQHNYTPGSSGMQQQIYGRKKSKKGCFIIGLLILLIFGGAGAYLIYFIYSKANNKLEEITDKFKDLKDKDRFIGNRNEDKRFKGAFIDALIIPTTGTTSKVFILTDGSKTYIETKKRPGYYSTGAACIECKTTAYLFDPAGDKIISNTDFKFPDIITATDIVKKDDRIYQFTRSYGETPAGINIYDAVTGKLLSETGDFINTYPELSSGVTELSYRKEEKIVKFETTDGRKDITFSVDMLKIFKNDKDLRTAQENSVEGEAFIYAMANENNDSRRQLYRITAPKKYIVSQASTLMSYSDRPNMLKQYKAASERVSGKSYIEGIIYFQDENNVFIVSVDKAGKKANRIFTCIDAVTGSEKWSVEQKELFDFLKIDEEQNSRQSFSSSKDKISVTSSGNLVLLKIKGDGVMAFETETGKKLWSIQSAPVGF
;
A
#
# COMPACT_ATOMS: atom_id res chain seq x y z
N MET A 1 14.64 -64.42 50.75
CA MET A 1 15.20 -65.50 51.59
C MET A 1 14.74 -65.16 52.99
N GLU A 2 13.81 -65.82 53.67
CA GLU A 2 13.14 -67.14 53.70
C GLU A 2 11.77 -66.90 54.41
N PRO A 3 10.88 -67.88 54.70
CA PRO A 3 10.84 -69.27 54.26
C PRO A 3 9.47 -69.72 53.70
N GLN A 4 9.49 -70.90 53.08
CA GLN A 4 8.33 -71.74 52.77
C GLN A 4 7.81 -72.46 54.04
N HIS A 5 6.49 -72.65 54.13
CA HIS A 5 5.91 -73.76 54.89
C HIS A 5 4.96 -74.56 54.00
N ASN A 6 5.28 -75.85 53.86
CA ASN A 6 4.41 -76.91 53.36
C ASN A 6 3.35 -77.26 54.41
N TYR A 7 2.13 -77.64 53.98
CA TYR A 7 1.46 -78.92 54.24
C TYR A 7 0.04 -78.93 53.61
N THR A 8 -0.20 -79.86 52.68
CA THR A 8 -1.49 -80.42 52.22
C THR A 8 -1.98 -81.54 53.16
N PRO A 9 -3.15 -82.21 52.99
CA PRO A 9 -4.35 -81.96 52.15
C PRO A 9 -5.69 -82.11 52.92
N GLY A 10 -6.80 -81.63 52.34
CA GLY A 10 -8.14 -81.89 52.85
C GLY A 10 -9.18 -81.88 51.72
N SER A 11 -9.74 -83.04 51.43
CA SER A 11 -10.77 -83.30 50.43
C SER A 11 -12.10 -82.59 50.72
N SER A 12 -12.75 -82.06 49.69
CA SER A 12 -14.16 -82.36 49.36
C SER A 12 -14.62 -81.47 48.22
N GLY A 13 -15.34 -82.08 47.27
CA GLY A 13 -15.63 -81.50 45.98
C GLY A 13 -16.55 -80.29 46.02
N MET A 14 -16.33 -79.40 45.06
CA MET A 14 -17.40 -78.74 44.34
C MET A 14 -16.89 -78.36 42.95
N GLN A 15 -17.44 -79.03 41.94
CA GLN A 15 -17.27 -78.67 40.54
C GLN A 15 -17.82 -77.25 40.33
N GLN A 16 -16.96 -76.27 40.10
CA GLN A 16 -17.38 -75.00 39.51
C GLN A 16 -17.57 -75.21 38.01
N GLN A 17 -18.85 -75.20 37.58
CA GLN A 17 -19.23 -75.17 36.19
C GLN A 17 -18.67 -73.91 35.52
N ILE A 18 -17.80 -74.12 34.53
CA ILE A 18 -17.39 -73.11 33.57
C ILE A 18 -18.62 -72.77 32.72
N TYR A 19 -19.26 -71.64 33.01
CA TYR A 19 -20.26 -71.07 32.11
C TYR A 19 -19.54 -70.53 30.87
N GLY A 20 -19.54 -71.33 29.80
CA GLY A 20 -19.16 -70.89 28.46
C GLY A 20 -20.05 -69.75 27.99
N ARG A 21 -19.54 -68.52 28.06
CA ARG A 21 -20.19 -67.33 27.49
C ARG A 21 -20.11 -67.44 25.97
N LYS A 22 -21.16 -67.96 25.33
CA LYS A 22 -21.38 -67.84 23.87
C LYS A 22 -21.27 -66.36 23.50
N LYS A 23 -20.22 -65.98 22.77
CA LYS A 23 -20.07 -64.64 22.17
C LYS A 23 -21.27 -64.41 21.24
N SER A 24 -22.22 -63.61 21.71
CA SER A 24 -23.32 -63.11 20.90
C SER A 24 -22.77 -62.16 19.84
N LYS A 25 -22.67 -62.64 18.59
CA LYS A 25 -22.35 -61.81 17.40
C LYS A 25 -23.35 -60.66 17.19
N LYS A 26 -24.48 -60.63 17.91
CA LYS A 26 -25.49 -59.56 17.83
C LYS A 26 -25.09 -58.29 18.60
N GLY A 27 -24.20 -58.38 19.60
CA GLY A 27 -23.75 -57.20 20.38
C GLY A 27 -22.80 -56.27 19.61
N CYS A 28 -21.84 -56.82 18.85
CA CYS A 28 -20.94 -56.01 18.03
C CYS A 28 -21.63 -55.36 16.82
N PHE A 29 -22.71 -55.97 16.30
CA PHE A 29 -23.45 -55.40 15.19
C PHE A 29 -24.22 -54.14 15.63
N ILE A 30 -24.83 -54.15 16.82
CA ILE A 30 -25.53 -52.99 17.38
C ILE A 30 -24.55 -51.85 17.71
N ILE A 31 -23.37 -52.18 18.26
CA ILE A 31 -22.34 -51.17 18.55
C ILE A 31 -21.76 -50.60 17.26
N GLY A 32 -21.49 -51.43 16.25
CA GLY A 32 -21.04 -50.96 14.93
C GLY A 32 -22.06 -50.08 14.22
N LEU A 33 -23.35 -50.39 14.36
CA LEU A 33 -24.46 -49.62 13.78
C LEU A 33 -24.69 -48.30 14.55
N LEU A 34 -24.51 -48.28 15.87
CA LEU A 34 -24.49 -47.05 16.67
C LEU A 34 -23.31 -46.15 16.32
N ILE A 35 -22.11 -46.71 16.13
CA ILE A 35 -20.93 -45.96 15.69
C ILE A 35 -21.17 -45.38 14.28
N LEU A 36 -21.70 -46.16 13.34
CA LEU A 36 -22.05 -45.69 11.99
C LEU A 36 -23.12 -44.60 12.02
N LEU A 37 -24.13 -44.69 12.90
CA LEU A 37 -25.17 -43.66 13.05
C LEU A 37 -24.62 -42.38 13.71
N ILE A 38 -23.68 -42.49 14.65
CA ILE A 38 -23.04 -41.34 15.30
C ILE A 38 -22.11 -40.62 14.31
N PHE A 39 -21.27 -41.35 13.57
CA PHE A 39 -20.36 -40.75 12.57
C PHE A 39 -21.10 -40.29 11.31
N GLY A 40 -22.11 -41.03 10.86
CA GLY A 40 -22.99 -40.62 9.76
C GLY A 40 -23.84 -39.41 10.13
N GLY A 41 -24.37 -39.37 11.36
CA GLY A 41 -25.10 -38.23 11.91
C GLY A 41 -24.22 -37.00 12.12
N ALA A 42 -22.99 -37.17 12.62
CA ALA A 42 -22.03 -36.08 12.78
C ALA A 42 -21.54 -35.55 11.41
N GLY A 43 -21.33 -36.43 10.44
CA GLY A 43 -20.99 -36.04 9.06
C GLY A 43 -22.14 -35.30 8.37
N ALA A 44 -23.37 -35.80 8.50
CA ALA A 44 -24.57 -35.12 7.99
C ALA A 44 -24.80 -33.78 8.70
N TYR A 45 -24.57 -33.70 10.01
CA TYR A 45 -24.63 -32.45 10.77
C TYR A 45 -23.53 -31.47 10.36
N LEU A 46 -22.30 -31.92 10.12
CA LEU A 46 -21.21 -31.07 9.65
C LEU A 46 -21.48 -30.56 8.24
N ILE A 47 -21.98 -31.41 7.33
CA ILE A 47 -22.39 -31.03 5.98
C ILE A 47 -23.57 -30.07 6.05
N TYR A 48 -24.59 -30.35 6.88
CA TYR A 48 -25.72 -29.44 7.11
C TYR A 48 -25.27 -28.12 7.73
N PHE A 49 -24.31 -28.12 8.66
CA PHE A 49 -23.78 -26.92 9.31
C PHE A 49 -22.92 -26.10 8.34
N ILE A 50 -22.10 -26.74 7.50
CA ILE A 50 -21.35 -26.07 6.43
C ILE A 50 -22.32 -25.51 5.38
N TYR A 51 -23.32 -26.30 4.98
CA TYR A 51 -24.34 -25.91 4.01
C TYR A 51 -25.25 -24.80 4.54
N SER A 52 -25.69 -24.87 5.81
CA SER A 52 -26.50 -23.82 6.44
C SER A 52 -25.68 -22.58 6.73
N LYS A 53 -24.40 -22.69 7.10
CA LYS A 53 -23.55 -21.51 7.32
C LYS A 53 -23.14 -20.85 6.00
N ALA A 54 -22.98 -21.63 4.94
CA ALA A 54 -22.77 -21.13 3.58
C ALA A 54 -24.05 -20.50 3.01
N ASN A 55 -25.20 -21.15 3.14
CA ASN A 55 -26.49 -20.62 2.69
C ASN A 55 -26.95 -19.44 3.54
N ASN A 56 -26.73 -19.40 4.85
CA ASN A 56 -27.05 -18.23 5.67
C ASN A 56 -26.18 -17.04 5.27
N LYS A 57 -24.90 -17.24 4.94
CA LYS A 57 -24.08 -16.17 4.36
C LYS A 57 -24.58 -15.76 2.97
N LEU A 58 -25.00 -16.72 2.15
CA LEU A 58 -25.49 -16.43 0.81
C LEU A 58 -26.85 -15.72 0.85
N GLU A 59 -27.77 -16.11 1.74
CA GLU A 59 -29.06 -15.46 2.00
C GLU A 59 -28.85 -14.09 2.63
N GLU A 60 -27.95 -13.93 3.62
CA GLU A 60 -27.64 -12.62 4.20
C GLU A 60 -27.06 -11.67 3.15
N ILE A 61 -26.16 -12.16 2.29
CA ILE A 61 -25.63 -11.40 1.15
C ILE A 61 -26.77 -11.11 0.15
N THR A 62 -27.59 -12.09 -0.20
CA THR A 62 -28.68 -11.96 -1.19
C THR A 62 -29.79 -11.04 -0.69
N ASP A 63 -30.10 -11.03 0.59
CA ASP A 63 -31.09 -10.16 1.21
C ASP A 63 -30.54 -8.74 1.38
N LYS A 64 -29.24 -8.58 1.72
CA LYS A 64 -28.55 -7.27 1.55
C LYS A 64 -28.63 -6.78 0.10
N PHE A 65 -28.46 -7.66 -0.89
CA PHE A 65 -28.61 -7.31 -2.32
C PHE A 65 -30.06 -6.95 -2.71
N LYS A 66 -31.07 -7.61 -2.12
CA LYS A 66 -32.49 -7.30 -2.38
C LYS A 66 -32.91 -5.95 -1.79
N ASP A 67 -32.35 -5.57 -0.64
CA ASP A 67 -32.64 -4.30 0.04
C ASP A 67 -31.88 -3.10 -0.57
N LEU A 68 -30.82 -3.38 -1.35
CA LEU A 68 -30.02 -2.42 -2.11
C LEU A 68 -30.47 -2.24 -3.56
N LYS A 69 -31.73 -2.56 -3.90
CA LYS A 69 -32.28 -2.50 -5.27
C LYS A 69 -32.22 -1.12 -5.94
N ASP A 70 -31.96 -0.06 -5.20
CA ASP A 70 -31.71 1.27 -5.75
C ASP A 70 -30.24 1.40 -6.16
N LYS A 71 -30.00 1.46 -7.48
CA LYS A 71 -28.67 1.70 -8.09
C LYS A 71 -27.96 2.94 -7.52
N ASP A 72 -28.71 3.87 -6.92
CA ASP A 72 -28.24 5.13 -6.36
C ASP A 72 -27.49 4.98 -5.02
N ARG A 73 -27.51 3.79 -4.39
CA ARG A 73 -26.79 3.53 -3.12
C ARG A 73 -25.39 2.95 -3.28
N PHE A 74 -25.05 2.43 -4.46
CA PHE A 74 -23.72 1.91 -4.73
C PHE A 74 -22.79 3.05 -5.13
N ILE A 75 -21.65 3.15 -4.45
CA ILE A 75 -20.62 4.10 -4.82
C ILE A 75 -19.95 3.51 -6.06
N GLY A 76 -20.23 4.08 -7.23
CA GLY A 76 -19.73 3.55 -8.50
C GLY A 76 -18.20 3.49 -8.48
N ASN A 77 -17.66 2.32 -8.84
CA ASN A 77 -16.24 2.14 -9.16
C ASN A 77 -15.95 2.84 -10.50
N ARG A 78 -15.94 4.17 -10.51
CA ARG A 78 -15.61 4.96 -11.71
C ARG A 78 -14.13 4.82 -11.99
N ASN A 79 -13.82 3.83 -12.80
CA ASN A 79 -12.54 3.73 -13.49
C ASN A 79 -12.82 3.91 -14.98
N GLU A 80 -12.23 4.93 -15.58
CA GLU A 80 -12.34 5.17 -17.02
C GLU A 80 -11.62 4.06 -17.83
N ASP A 81 -10.66 3.40 -17.20
CA ASP A 81 -9.89 2.33 -17.79
C ASP A 81 -10.52 0.96 -17.53
N LYS A 82 -11.14 0.40 -18.58
CA LYS A 82 -11.83 -0.89 -18.54
C LYS A 82 -10.91 -2.08 -18.20
N ARG A 83 -9.58 -1.91 -18.27
CA ARG A 83 -8.62 -2.97 -17.94
C ARG A 83 -8.63 -3.25 -16.43
N PHE A 84 -8.80 -2.22 -15.61
CA PHE A 84 -8.67 -2.34 -14.15
C PHE A 84 -10.04 -2.26 -13.49
N LYS A 85 -10.31 -3.19 -12.58
CA LYS A 85 -11.51 -3.15 -11.74
C LYS A 85 -11.19 -2.42 -10.44
N GLY A 86 -12.13 -1.60 -9.99
CA GLY A 86 -12.01 -0.85 -8.74
C GLY A 86 -11.40 0.54 -8.92
N ALA A 87 -11.42 1.31 -7.84
CA ALA A 87 -10.89 2.67 -7.78
C ALA A 87 -9.38 2.69 -7.55
N PHE A 88 -8.65 3.62 -8.16
CA PHE A 88 -7.21 3.75 -7.94
C PHE A 88 -6.85 4.06 -6.47
N ILE A 89 -5.90 3.31 -5.90
CA ILE A 89 -5.28 3.58 -4.58
C ILE A 89 -3.87 4.12 -4.77
N ASP A 90 -2.96 3.31 -5.34
CA ASP A 90 -1.56 3.69 -5.57
C ASP A 90 -0.93 2.84 -6.69
N ALA A 91 0.19 3.28 -7.23
CA ALA A 91 0.95 2.55 -8.25
C ALA A 91 2.45 2.80 -8.12
N LEU A 92 3.24 1.84 -8.60
CA LEU A 92 4.70 1.96 -8.67
C LEU A 92 5.25 1.29 -9.93
N ILE A 93 6.35 1.84 -10.43
CA ILE A 93 7.08 1.25 -11.55
C ILE A 93 7.94 0.11 -11.03
N ILE A 94 7.91 -1.02 -11.72
CA ILE A 94 8.80 -2.16 -11.51
C ILE A 94 9.87 -2.13 -12.61
N PRO A 95 11.11 -1.71 -12.29
CA PRO A 95 12.21 -1.83 -13.23
C PRO A 95 12.41 -3.31 -13.58
N THR A 96 12.52 -3.62 -14.87
CA THR A 96 12.88 -4.95 -15.36
C THR A 96 14.27 -4.88 -15.99
N THR A 97 14.93 -6.02 -16.15
CA THR A 97 16.27 -6.12 -16.77
C THR A 97 16.25 -5.88 -18.30
N GLY A 98 15.29 -5.11 -18.81
CA GLY A 98 15.10 -4.77 -20.23
C GLY A 98 14.56 -3.35 -20.41
N THR A 99 14.06 -3.02 -21.61
CA THR A 99 13.61 -1.66 -21.95
C THR A 99 12.19 -1.32 -21.51
N THR A 100 11.39 -2.32 -21.14
CA THR A 100 9.97 -2.14 -20.81
C THR A 100 9.72 -2.35 -19.33
N SER A 101 9.51 -1.26 -18.60
CA SER A 101 9.11 -1.29 -17.20
C SER A 101 7.71 -1.87 -17.05
N LYS A 102 7.49 -2.70 -16.01
CA LYS A 102 6.14 -3.12 -15.60
C LYS A 102 5.60 -2.14 -14.57
N VAL A 103 4.30 -2.19 -14.30
CA VAL A 103 3.66 -1.35 -13.29
C VAL A 103 2.87 -2.22 -12.34
N PHE A 104 3.09 -2.02 -11.06
CA PHE A 104 2.23 -2.57 -10.03
C PHE A 104 1.18 -1.53 -9.66
N ILE A 105 -0.10 -1.90 -9.78
CA ILE A 105 -1.24 -1.01 -9.56
C ILE A 105 -2.11 -1.62 -8.49
N LEU A 106 -2.38 -0.85 -7.44
CA LEU A 106 -3.30 -1.24 -6.38
C LEU A 106 -4.61 -0.49 -6.55
N THR A 107 -5.72 -1.22 -6.61
CA THR A 107 -7.07 -0.65 -6.64
C THR A 107 -7.90 -1.13 -5.46
N ASP A 108 -8.88 -0.31 -5.08
CA ASP A 108 -9.98 -0.70 -4.21
C ASP A 108 -11.02 -1.46 -5.05
N GLY A 109 -10.98 -2.79 -4.95
CA GLY A 109 -11.90 -3.69 -5.61
C GLY A 109 -13.19 -3.92 -4.80
N SER A 110 -13.41 -3.13 -3.75
CA SER A 110 -14.54 -3.30 -2.86
C SER A 110 -15.88 -3.00 -3.53
N LYS A 111 -16.93 -3.64 -3.01
CA LYS A 111 -18.33 -3.31 -3.35
C LYS A 111 -18.90 -2.45 -2.23
N THR A 112 -18.74 -1.14 -2.36
CA THR A 112 -19.13 -0.16 -1.36
C THR A 112 -20.55 0.38 -1.60
N TYR A 113 -21.25 0.67 -0.52
CA TYR A 113 -22.58 1.27 -0.51
C TYR A 113 -22.70 2.25 0.66
N ILE A 114 -23.68 3.17 0.58
CA ILE A 114 -23.97 4.10 1.67
C ILE A 114 -24.93 3.45 2.66
N GLU A 115 -24.52 3.39 3.93
CA GLU A 115 -25.36 2.95 5.04
C GLU A 115 -25.72 4.15 5.93
N THR A 116 -26.98 4.21 6.38
CA THR A 116 -27.42 5.21 7.37
C THR A 116 -28.01 4.50 8.58
N LYS A 117 -27.40 4.69 9.75
CA LYS A 117 -27.86 4.18 11.03
C LYS A 117 -28.62 5.29 11.76
N LYS A 118 -29.92 5.08 11.97
CA LYS A 118 -30.79 5.99 12.73
C LYS A 118 -31.25 5.33 14.03
N ARG A 119 -31.03 6.00 15.16
CA ARG A 119 -31.59 5.66 16.48
C ARG A 119 -32.04 6.97 17.17
N PRO A 120 -32.95 6.95 18.16
CA PRO A 120 -33.32 8.17 18.88
C PRO A 120 -32.08 8.89 19.42
N GLY A 121 -31.84 10.13 18.99
CA GLY A 121 -30.66 10.93 19.35
C GLY A 121 -29.35 10.59 18.62
N TYR A 122 -29.35 9.64 17.68
CA TYR A 122 -28.15 9.25 16.91
C TYR A 122 -28.47 9.11 15.43
N TYR A 123 -27.76 9.88 14.61
CA TYR A 123 -27.82 9.83 13.16
C TYR A 123 -26.40 9.71 12.63
N SER A 124 -26.11 8.64 11.91
CA SER A 124 -24.81 8.45 11.24
C SER A 124 -25.03 7.91 9.84
N THR A 125 -24.43 8.57 8.86
CA THR A 125 -24.36 8.12 7.47
C THR A 125 -22.89 7.90 7.15
N GLY A 126 -22.55 6.76 6.54
CA GLY A 126 -21.18 6.43 6.17
C GLY A 126 -21.12 5.38 5.07
N ALA A 127 -19.93 5.13 4.56
CA ALA A 127 -19.69 4.04 3.62
C ALA A 127 -19.56 2.70 4.35
N ALA A 128 -20.10 1.64 3.75
CA ALA A 128 -19.94 0.25 4.15
C ALA A 128 -19.58 -0.59 2.92
N CYS A 129 -19.05 -1.79 3.13
CA CYS A 129 -18.74 -2.72 2.04
C CYS A 129 -19.36 -4.10 2.28
N ILE A 130 -19.83 -4.72 1.20
CA ILE A 130 -20.33 -6.11 1.21
C ILE A 130 -19.16 -7.09 1.01
N GLU A 131 -18.22 -6.69 0.15
CA GLU A 131 -16.99 -7.41 -0.16
C GLU A 131 -15.88 -6.36 -0.15
N CYS A 132 -15.10 -6.32 0.92
CA CYS A 132 -14.03 -5.34 1.14
C CYS A 132 -12.71 -5.98 0.68
N LYS A 133 -12.07 -5.41 -0.35
CA LYS A 133 -10.84 -5.97 -0.89
C LYS A 133 -10.01 -4.95 -1.67
N THR A 134 -8.71 -5.17 -1.68
CA THR A 134 -7.82 -4.58 -2.69
C THR A 134 -7.54 -5.58 -3.80
N THR A 135 -7.37 -5.09 -5.03
CA THR A 135 -6.81 -5.87 -6.13
C THR A 135 -5.47 -5.28 -6.54
N ALA A 136 -4.41 -6.07 -6.43
CA ALA A 136 -3.08 -5.76 -6.93
C ALA A 136 -2.93 -6.30 -8.36
N TYR A 137 -2.64 -5.44 -9.32
CA TYR A 137 -2.37 -5.79 -10.72
C TYR A 137 -0.89 -5.63 -11.03
N LEU A 138 -0.32 -6.59 -11.74
CA LEU A 138 0.94 -6.42 -12.46
C LEU A 138 0.62 -6.19 -13.94
N PHE A 139 0.91 -4.99 -14.42
CA PHE A 139 0.58 -4.53 -15.76
C PHE A 139 1.85 -4.35 -16.61
N ASP A 140 1.80 -4.81 -17.85
CA ASP A 140 2.77 -4.52 -18.90
C ASP A 140 2.22 -3.42 -19.82
N PRO A 141 2.70 -2.17 -19.70
CA PRO A 141 2.24 -1.07 -20.53
C PRO A 141 2.63 -1.22 -22.01
N ALA A 142 3.74 -1.88 -22.31
CA ALA A 142 4.23 -2.00 -23.69
C ALA A 142 3.41 -3.03 -24.47
N GLY A 143 3.10 -4.16 -23.82
CA GLY A 143 2.23 -5.20 -24.38
C GLY A 143 0.73 -4.95 -24.18
N ASP A 144 0.35 -3.86 -23.53
CA ASP A 144 -1.01 -3.54 -23.11
C ASP A 144 -1.73 -4.73 -22.45
N LYS A 145 -1.08 -5.34 -21.44
CA LYS A 145 -1.55 -6.60 -20.86
C LYS A 145 -1.41 -6.64 -19.35
N ILE A 146 -2.48 -7.09 -18.68
CA ILE A 146 -2.41 -7.51 -17.28
C ILE A 146 -1.72 -8.88 -17.23
N ILE A 147 -0.56 -8.92 -16.60
CA ILE A 147 0.25 -10.14 -16.41
C ILE A 147 -0.38 -11.01 -15.33
N SER A 148 -0.76 -10.38 -14.20
CA SER A 148 -1.38 -11.06 -13.07
C SER A 148 -2.22 -10.08 -12.26
N ASN A 149 -3.14 -10.63 -11.47
CA ASN A 149 -3.85 -9.90 -10.46
C ASN A 149 -4.03 -10.76 -9.20
N THR A 150 -3.95 -10.13 -8.03
CA THR A 150 -4.08 -10.78 -6.72
C THR A 150 -5.06 -9.98 -5.87
N ASP A 151 -6.10 -10.64 -5.37
CA ASP A 151 -7.07 -10.03 -4.46
C ASP A 151 -6.64 -10.26 -3.00
N PHE A 152 -6.75 -9.25 -2.15
CA PHE A 152 -6.60 -9.35 -0.70
C PHE A 152 -7.85 -8.83 -0.02
N LYS A 153 -8.45 -9.64 0.86
CA LYS A 153 -9.72 -9.33 1.52
C LYS A 153 -9.50 -8.66 2.87
N PHE A 154 -10.32 -7.65 3.15
CA PHE A 154 -10.34 -6.95 4.43
C PHE A 154 -11.65 -7.24 5.17
N PRO A 155 -11.66 -7.15 6.50
CA PRO A 155 -12.89 -7.29 7.29
C PRO A 155 -13.84 -6.09 7.11
N ASP A 156 -13.31 -4.90 6.81
CA ASP A 156 -14.08 -3.65 6.65
C ASP A 156 -13.45 -2.76 5.56
N ILE A 157 -14.03 -1.58 5.32
CA ILE A 157 -13.52 -0.60 4.35
C ILE A 157 -12.07 -0.21 4.65
N ILE A 158 -11.34 0.08 3.58
CA ILE A 158 -9.97 0.57 3.63
C ILE A 158 -9.97 2.07 3.39
N THR A 159 -9.19 2.83 4.17
CA THR A 159 -9.18 4.30 4.07
C THR A 159 -7.80 4.87 3.76
N ALA A 160 -6.73 4.20 4.19
CA ALA A 160 -5.36 4.62 3.91
C ALA A 160 -4.48 3.40 3.66
N THR A 161 -4.02 3.28 2.43
CA THR A 161 -3.04 2.27 2.02
C THR A 161 -2.03 2.90 1.07
N ASP A 162 -0.75 2.57 1.29
CA ASP A 162 0.36 3.01 0.46
C ASP A 162 1.21 1.80 0.04
N ILE A 163 1.86 1.90 -1.11
CA ILE A 163 2.81 0.87 -1.57
C ILE A 163 4.21 1.43 -1.81
N VAL A 164 5.21 0.58 -1.57
CA VAL A 164 6.62 0.87 -1.87
C VAL A 164 7.37 -0.38 -2.29
N LYS A 165 8.29 -0.23 -3.23
CA LYS A 165 9.18 -1.31 -3.67
C LYS A 165 10.51 -1.25 -2.94
N LYS A 166 11.01 -2.41 -2.54
CA LYS A 166 12.40 -2.63 -2.15
C LYS A 166 12.84 -3.99 -2.68
N ASP A 167 13.93 -3.97 -3.44
CA ASP A 167 14.47 -5.16 -4.12
C ASP A 167 13.34 -5.84 -4.92
N ASP A 168 13.17 -7.16 -4.81
CA ASP A 168 12.11 -7.90 -5.53
C ASP A 168 10.77 -7.97 -4.76
N ARG A 169 10.56 -7.07 -3.80
CA ARG A 169 9.36 -7.04 -2.95
C ARG A 169 8.62 -5.71 -3.03
N ILE A 170 7.30 -5.80 -2.95
CA ILE A 170 6.40 -4.66 -2.84
C ILE A 170 5.71 -4.76 -1.49
N TYR A 171 5.88 -3.73 -0.67
CA TYR A 171 5.26 -3.61 0.63
C TYR A 171 4.00 -2.77 0.49
N GLN A 172 2.86 -3.31 0.89
CA GLN A 172 1.60 -2.61 1.07
C GLN A 172 1.42 -2.35 2.57
N PHE A 173 1.34 -1.07 2.94
CA PHE A 173 1.07 -0.64 4.32
C PHE A 173 -0.35 -0.13 4.42
N THR A 174 -1.17 -0.77 5.24
CA THR A 174 -2.57 -0.41 5.46
C THR A 174 -2.73 0.08 6.90
N ARG A 175 -3.28 1.29 7.07
CA ARG A 175 -3.61 1.83 8.40
C ARG A 175 -4.88 1.17 8.94
N SER A 176 -4.97 1.07 10.26
CA SER A 176 -6.19 0.63 10.94
C SER A 176 -7.34 1.60 10.67
N TYR A 177 -8.53 1.04 10.45
CA TYR A 177 -9.76 1.79 10.32
C TYR A 177 -10.96 0.86 10.55
N GLY A 178 -11.93 1.26 11.37
CA GLY A 178 -13.09 0.42 11.66
C GLY A 178 -12.66 -0.94 12.21
N GLU A 179 -13.12 -2.03 11.58
CA GLU A 179 -12.68 -3.39 11.92
C GLU A 179 -11.42 -3.84 11.16
N THR A 180 -10.91 -3.04 10.22
CA THR A 180 -9.66 -3.32 9.49
C THR A 180 -8.45 -3.01 10.38
N PRO A 181 -7.63 -4.02 10.73
CA PRO A 181 -6.42 -3.80 11.53
C PRO A 181 -5.32 -3.15 10.69
N ALA A 182 -4.37 -2.50 11.37
CA ALA A 182 -3.11 -2.08 10.76
C ALA A 182 -2.36 -3.33 10.23
N GLY A 183 -1.90 -3.27 8.99
CA GLY A 183 -1.40 -4.46 8.30
C GLY A 183 -0.32 -4.20 7.26
N ILE A 184 0.45 -5.24 7.01
CA ILE A 184 1.57 -5.24 6.06
C ILE A 184 1.41 -6.46 5.17
N ASN A 185 1.19 -6.23 3.88
CA ASN A 185 1.19 -7.29 2.88
C ASN A 185 2.44 -7.13 2.00
N ILE A 186 3.12 -8.24 1.73
CA ILE A 186 4.29 -8.27 0.86
C ILE A 186 3.95 -9.04 -0.40
N TYR A 187 4.15 -8.41 -1.55
CA TYR A 187 3.99 -9.02 -2.86
C TYR A 187 5.35 -9.20 -3.53
N ASP A 188 5.43 -10.21 -4.37
CA ASP A 188 6.55 -10.43 -5.28
C ASP A 188 6.49 -9.41 -6.43
N ALA A 189 7.56 -8.64 -6.62
CA ALA A 189 7.59 -7.59 -7.63
C ALA A 189 7.56 -8.11 -9.07
N VAL A 190 7.99 -9.35 -9.30
CA VAL A 190 8.13 -9.95 -10.64
C VAL A 190 6.83 -10.61 -11.10
N THR A 191 6.11 -11.24 -10.16
CA THR A 191 4.93 -12.06 -10.42
C THR A 191 3.62 -11.44 -9.91
N GLY A 192 3.69 -10.45 -9.03
CA GLY A 192 2.51 -9.80 -8.42
C GLY A 192 1.78 -10.68 -7.40
N LYS A 193 2.35 -11.82 -7.00
CA LYS A 193 1.75 -12.74 -6.03
C LYS A 193 2.00 -12.27 -4.60
N LEU A 194 1.03 -12.50 -3.72
CA LEU A 194 1.20 -12.30 -2.28
C LEU A 194 2.20 -13.33 -1.73
N LEU A 195 3.24 -12.83 -1.05
CA LEU A 195 4.32 -13.63 -0.47
C LEU A 195 4.15 -13.80 1.04
N SER A 196 3.71 -12.75 1.73
CA SER A 196 3.62 -12.71 3.19
C SER A 196 2.57 -11.70 3.62
N GLU A 197 1.92 -12.01 4.73
CA GLU A 197 0.95 -11.14 5.39
C GLU A 197 1.51 -10.59 6.71
N THR A 198 0.72 -9.80 7.41
CA THR A 198 1.12 -9.09 8.64
C THR A 198 1.72 -10.03 9.69
N GLY A 199 1.15 -11.22 9.87
CA GLY A 199 1.64 -12.21 10.84
C GLY A 199 3.05 -12.70 10.50
N ASP A 200 3.34 -12.99 9.23
CA ASP A 200 4.66 -13.42 8.78
C ASP A 200 5.70 -12.30 8.93
N PHE A 201 5.29 -11.05 8.66
CA PHE A 201 6.14 -9.89 8.86
C PHE A 201 6.51 -9.75 10.34
N ILE A 202 5.52 -9.80 11.24
CA ILE A 202 5.75 -9.72 12.69
C ILE A 202 6.68 -10.84 13.18
N ASN A 203 6.51 -12.06 12.65
CA ASN A 203 7.38 -13.19 12.99
C ASN A 203 8.85 -12.97 12.56
N THR A 204 9.07 -12.15 11.52
CA THR A 204 10.42 -11.79 11.05
C THR A 204 11.10 -10.76 11.95
N TYR A 205 10.33 -9.92 12.64
CA TYR A 205 10.85 -8.83 13.46
C TYR A 205 10.40 -8.94 14.93
N PRO A 206 11.23 -9.52 15.82
CA PRO A 206 10.89 -9.75 17.22
C PRO A 206 10.43 -8.50 17.98
N GLU A 207 10.88 -7.32 17.57
CA GLU A 207 10.45 -6.05 18.15
C GLU A 207 8.93 -5.83 18.02
N LEU A 208 8.25 -6.48 17.07
CA LEU A 208 6.80 -6.37 16.83
C LEU A 208 6.01 -7.56 17.38
N SER A 209 6.63 -8.48 18.15
CA SER A 209 6.02 -9.75 18.54
C SER A 209 4.71 -9.64 19.33
N SER A 210 4.46 -8.50 19.97
CA SER A 210 3.20 -8.20 20.67
C SER A 210 2.03 -7.89 19.74
N GLY A 211 2.27 -7.76 18.44
CA GLY A 211 1.28 -7.29 17.46
C GLY A 211 1.33 -5.79 17.23
N VAL A 212 0.76 -5.36 16.10
CA VAL A 212 0.70 -3.97 15.64
C VAL A 212 -0.75 -3.48 15.78
N THR A 213 -0.95 -2.35 16.45
CA THR A 213 -2.27 -1.72 16.59
C THR A 213 -2.46 -0.58 15.60
N GLU A 214 -1.38 0.17 15.34
CA GLU A 214 -1.36 1.31 14.43
C GLU A 214 -0.08 1.30 13.60
N LEU A 215 -0.18 1.79 12.36
CA LEU A 215 0.99 2.06 11.54
C LEU A 215 0.84 3.35 10.75
N SER A 216 1.97 4.01 10.47
CA SER A 216 2.02 5.20 9.64
C SER A 216 3.24 5.16 8.75
N TYR A 217 3.00 5.13 7.43
CA TYR A 217 4.04 5.19 6.43
C TYR A 217 4.36 6.63 6.02
N ARG A 218 5.64 6.98 6.04
CA ARG A 218 6.21 8.24 5.53
C ARG A 218 6.88 7.96 4.19
N LYS A 219 6.17 8.27 3.10
CA LYS A 219 6.55 7.91 1.74
C LYS A 219 7.89 8.48 1.28
N GLU A 220 8.17 9.74 1.61
CA GLU A 220 9.41 10.42 1.22
C GLU A 220 10.65 9.80 1.88
N GLU A 221 10.52 9.43 3.16
CA GLU A 221 11.61 8.84 3.94
C GLU A 221 11.65 7.30 3.82
N LYS A 222 10.63 6.70 3.20
CA LYS A 222 10.35 5.26 3.16
C LYS A 222 10.45 4.58 4.53
N ILE A 223 9.83 5.22 5.51
CA ILE A 223 9.83 4.78 6.92
C ILE A 223 8.41 4.42 7.34
N VAL A 224 8.27 3.35 8.11
CA VAL A 224 7.02 3.00 8.79
C VAL A 224 7.23 3.19 10.29
N LYS A 225 6.33 3.93 10.94
CA LYS A 225 6.23 3.99 12.39
C LYS A 225 5.12 3.07 12.87
N PHE A 226 5.38 2.31 13.93
CA PHE A 226 4.43 1.39 14.54
C PHE A 226 4.06 1.80 15.96
N GLU A 227 2.81 1.56 16.32
CA GLU A 227 2.40 1.33 17.71
C GLU A 227 2.02 -0.14 17.88
N THR A 228 2.39 -0.70 19.02
CA THR A 228 2.22 -2.14 19.30
C THR A 228 1.23 -2.37 20.43
N THR A 229 0.66 -3.58 20.48
CA THR A 229 -0.39 -3.93 21.47
C THR A 229 0.06 -3.79 22.93
N ASP A 230 1.37 -3.92 23.20
CA ASP A 230 1.93 -3.74 24.55
C ASP A 230 2.19 -2.26 24.92
N GLY A 231 1.83 -1.33 24.03
CA GLY A 231 1.91 0.11 24.25
C GLY A 231 3.24 0.75 23.82
N ARG A 232 4.19 0.01 23.24
CA ARG A 232 5.41 0.64 22.68
C ARG A 232 5.08 1.46 21.44
N LYS A 233 5.66 2.66 21.40
CA LYS A 233 5.54 3.66 20.32
C LYS A 233 6.90 3.97 19.72
N ASP A 234 6.91 4.67 18.58
CA ASP A 234 8.12 5.10 17.87
C ASP A 234 9.06 3.97 17.42
N ILE A 235 8.52 2.76 17.27
CA ILE A 235 9.24 1.66 16.61
C ILE A 235 9.25 1.97 15.11
N THR A 236 10.44 2.17 14.56
CA THR A 236 10.65 2.67 13.20
C THR A 236 11.23 1.56 12.33
N PHE A 237 10.51 1.15 11.29
CA PHE A 237 11.03 0.28 10.25
C PHE A 237 11.49 1.10 9.04
N SER A 238 12.75 0.93 8.64
CA SER A 238 13.27 1.47 7.39
C SER A 238 13.11 0.44 6.29
N VAL A 239 12.36 0.80 5.25
CA VAL A 239 12.18 -0.05 4.06
C VAL A 239 13.50 -0.16 3.29
N ASP A 240 14.28 0.92 3.18
CA ASP A 240 15.56 0.89 2.46
C ASP A 240 16.60 0.00 3.14
N MET A 241 16.61 -0.05 4.48
CA MET A 241 17.56 -0.88 5.25
C MET A 241 16.99 -2.25 5.65
N LEU A 242 15.70 -2.48 5.44
CA LEU A 242 14.96 -3.66 5.90
C LEU A 242 15.23 -3.98 7.37
N LYS A 243 15.16 -2.96 8.23
CA LYS A 243 15.54 -3.05 9.64
C LYS A 243 14.63 -2.22 10.54
N ILE A 244 14.36 -2.73 11.74
CA ILE A 244 13.68 -2.01 12.82
C ILE A 244 14.69 -1.27 13.71
N PHE A 245 14.32 -0.06 14.07
CA PHE A 245 15.01 0.84 14.98
C PHE A 245 14.07 1.21 16.13
N LYS A 246 14.65 1.40 17.32
CA LYS A 246 13.88 1.74 18.53
C LYS A 246 13.52 3.22 18.61
N ASN A 247 14.13 4.06 17.77
CA ASN A 247 13.91 5.50 17.69
C ASN A 247 14.53 6.08 16.40
N ASP A 248 14.16 7.32 16.07
CA ASP A 248 14.61 8.03 14.87
C ASP A 248 16.11 8.41 14.90
N LYS A 249 16.71 8.55 16.09
CA LYS A 249 18.13 8.90 16.23
C LYS A 249 19.03 7.74 15.77
N ASP A 250 18.69 6.51 16.14
CA ASP A 250 19.43 5.32 15.76
C ASP A 250 19.35 5.09 14.25
N LEU A 251 18.16 5.30 13.66
CA LEU A 251 17.97 5.28 12.22
C LEU A 251 18.84 6.31 11.52
N ARG A 252 18.80 7.58 11.95
CA ARG A 252 19.58 8.66 11.31
C ARG A 252 21.08 8.37 11.36
N THR A 253 21.57 7.92 12.50
CA THR A 253 22.98 7.53 12.68
C THR A 253 23.36 6.40 11.71
N ALA A 254 22.48 5.41 11.53
CA ALA A 254 22.71 4.31 10.61
C ALA A 254 22.72 4.75 9.14
N GLN A 255 21.84 5.67 8.74
CA GLN A 255 21.81 6.26 7.40
C GLN A 255 23.10 7.05 7.11
N GLU A 256 23.51 7.94 8.03
CA GLU A 256 24.69 8.78 7.88
C GLU A 256 25.98 7.96 7.71
N ASN A 257 26.12 6.87 8.47
CA ASN A 257 27.30 6.00 8.42
C ASN A 257 27.32 5.07 7.19
N SER A 258 26.24 4.98 6.43
CA SER A 258 26.12 4.04 5.30
C SER A 258 26.53 4.63 3.95
N VAL A 259 26.88 5.93 3.89
CA VAL A 259 27.10 6.63 2.63
C VAL A 259 28.38 7.46 2.63
N GLU A 260 29.24 7.21 1.64
CA GLU A 260 30.44 8.00 1.36
C GLU A 260 30.38 8.62 -0.05
N GLY A 261 31.27 9.58 -0.31
CA GLY A 261 31.41 10.24 -1.60
C GLY A 261 30.57 11.51 -1.77
N GLU A 262 30.52 11.99 -3.02
CA GLU A 262 29.74 13.15 -3.45
C GLU A 262 28.47 12.71 -4.18
N ALA A 263 27.43 13.53 -4.08
CA ALA A 263 26.18 13.37 -4.81
C ALA A 263 25.62 14.76 -5.17
N PHE A 264 24.57 14.78 -5.99
CA PHE A 264 23.90 16.02 -6.35
C PHE A 264 22.39 15.91 -6.21
N ILE A 265 21.75 17.06 -6.01
CA ILE A 265 20.30 17.25 -6.05
C ILE A 265 19.98 18.54 -6.79
N TYR A 266 18.79 18.61 -7.37
CA TYR A 266 18.23 19.78 -8.00
C TYR A 266 17.31 20.52 -7.05
N ALA A 267 17.32 21.84 -7.18
CA ALA A 267 16.53 22.75 -6.37
C ALA A 267 15.99 23.90 -7.21
N MET A 268 14.83 24.42 -6.81
CA MET A 268 14.24 25.61 -7.40
C MET A 268 14.52 26.81 -6.50
N ALA A 269 15.22 27.82 -7.02
CA ALA A 269 15.57 29.02 -6.25
C ALA A 269 14.91 30.28 -6.82
N ASN A 270 14.61 31.24 -5.94
CA ASN A 270 14.06 32.55 -6.31
C ASN A 270 15.21 33.57 -6.36
N GLU A 271 15.67 33.99 -7.54
CA GLU A 271 16.77 34.97 -7.61
C GLU A 271 16.37 36.37 -7.08
N ASN A 272 15.07 36.74 -7.05
CA ASN A 272 14.63 38.13 -6.76
C ASN A 272 13.27 38.28 -6.01
N ASN A 273 12.88 37.31 -5.17
CA ASN A 273 11.55 37.32 -4.50
C ASN A 273 10.32 37.35 -5.45
N ASP A 274 10.51 37.12 -6.75
CA ASP A 274 9.43 36.88 -7.71
C ASP A 274 8.95 35.42 -7.61
N SER A 275 7.73 35.19 -8.10
CA SER A 275 7.17 33.87 -8.40
C SER A 275 8.02 33.05 -9.39
N ARG A 276 8.94 33.68 -10.13
CA ARG A 276 9.83 33.02 -11.08
C ARG A 276 10.99 32.33 -10.37
N ARG A 277 11.10 31.02 -10.61
CA ARG A 277 12.13 30.14 -10.09
C ARG A 277 13.09 29.69 -11.17
N GLN A 278 14.35 29.53 -10.80
CA GLN A 278 15.40 28.94 -11.64
C GLN A 278 15.80 27.58 -11.10
N LEU A 279 16.17 26.67 -12.02
CA LEU A 279 16.67 25.34 -11.67
C LEU A 279 18.17 25.40 -11.39
N TYR A 280 18.56 24.94 -10.20
CA TYR A 280 19.94 24.77 -9.77
C TYR A 280 20.24 23.31 -9.52
N ARG A 281 21.50 22.93 -9.76
CA ARG A 281 22.10 21.69 -9.30
C ARG A 281 22.99 22.00 -8.12
N ILE A 282 22.82 21.26 -7.04
CA ILE A 282 23.59 21.35 -5.80
C ILE A 282 24.42 20.08 -5.68
N THR A 283 25.73 20.20 -5.62
CA THR A 283 26.66 19.10 -5.37
C THR A 283 27.15 19.19 -3.93
N ALA A 284 27.09 18.09 -3.19
CA ALA A 284 27.52 18.03 -1.79
C ALA A 284 27.97 16.60 -1.42
N PRO A 285 28.67 16.41 -0.30
CA PRO A 285 28.89 15.10 0.28
C PRO A 285 27.56 14.35 0.47
N LYS A 286 27.50 13.08 0.06
CA LYS A 286 26.27 12.27 0.01
C LYS A 286 25.53 12.22 1.34
N LYS A 287 26.24 12.20 2.46
CA LYS A 287 25.66 12.26 3.81
C LYS A 287 24.75 13.48 4.02
N TYR A 288 25.12 14.66 3.50
CA TYR A 288 24.31 15.87 3.65
C TYR A 288 23.15 15.91 2.67
N ILE A 289 23.31 15.33 1.48
CA ILE A 289 22.18 15.12 0.58
C ILE A 289 21.13 14.24 1.27
N VAL A 290 21.54 13.14 1.90
CA VAL A 290 20.62 12.20 2.57
C VAL A 290 19.95 12.83 3.80
N SER A 291 20.72 13.50 4.68
CA SER A 291 20.18 13.99 5.96
C SER A 291 19.66 15.43 5.93
N GLN A 292 20.01 16.23 4.92
CA GLN A 292 19.76 17.68 4.89
C GLN A 292 19.34 18.23 3.52
N ALA A 293 18.78 17.39 2.63
CA ALA A 293 18.30 17.81 1.31
C ALA A 293 17.48 19.11 1.33
N SER A 294 16.46 19.20 2.20
CA SER A 294 15.59 20.38 2.30
C SER A 294 16.34 21.66 2.63
N THR A 295 17.33 21.58 3.52
CA THR A 295 18.18 22.72 3.89
C THR A 295 19.05 23.14 2.71
N LEU A 296 19.70 22.19 2.05
CA LEU A 296 20.51 22.45 0.86
C LEU A 296 19.67 23.10 -0.24
N MET A 297 18.49 22.56 -0.54
CA MET A 297 17.57 23.13 -1.54
C MET A 297 17.19 24.57 -1.22
N SER A 298 16.96 24.89 0.06
CA SER A 298 16.64 26.26 0.51
C SER A 298 17.79 27.26 0.36
N TYR A 299 19.03 26.77 0.20
CA TYR A 299 20.24 27.58 0.01
C TYR A 299 20.79 27.52 -1.41
N SER A 300 20.03 26.98 -2.37
CA SER A 300 20.46 26.83 -3.77
C SER A 300 20.99 28.10 -4.42
N ASP A 301 20.45 29.27 -4.09
CA ASP A 301 20.86 30.60 -4.53
C ASP A 301 21.84 31.31 -3.56
N ARG A 302 22.28 30.64 -2.49
CA ARG A 302 23.10 31.22 -1.42
C ARG A 302 24.42 30.44 -1.25
N PRO A 303 25.41 30.61 -2.15
CA PRO A 303 26.68 29.88 -2.10
C PRO A 303 27.40 29.96 -0.76
N ASN A 304 27.31 31.09 -0.05
CA ASN A 304 27.96 31.25 1.26
C ASN A 304 27.36 30.35 2.35
N MET A 305 26.06 30.07 2.31
CA MET A 305 25.41 29.15 3.25
C MET A 305 25.76 27.68 2.93
N LEU A 306 25.85 27.35 1.64
CA LEU A 306 26.21 26.01 1.17
C LEU A 306 27.63 25.58 1.56
N LYS A 307 28.57 26.53 1.70
CA LYS A 307 29.94 26.25 2.16
C LYS A 307 30.00 25.52 3.50
N GLN A 308 29.05 25.75 4.41
CA GLN A 308 28.97 25.07 5.70
C GLN A 308 28.77 23.54 5.57
N TYR A 309 28.21 23.11 4.44
CA TYR A 309 27.94 21.71 4.11
C TYR A 309 28.93 21.14 3.08
N LYS A 310 30.01 21.88 2.77
CA LYS A 310 30.91 21.59 1.65
C LYS A 310 30.14 21.41 0.33
N ALA A 311 29.06 22.19 0.17
CA ALA A 311 28.20 22.12 -0.99
C ALA A 311 28.47 23.29 -1.94
N ALA A 312 28.26 23.06 -3.24
CA ALA A 312 28.28 24.07 -4.29
C ALA A 312 26.97 24.01 -5.08
N SER A 313 26.56 25.14 -5.65
CA SER A 313 25.41 25.19 -6.55
C SER A 313 25.77 25.83 -7.88
N GLU A 314 25.16 25.31 -8.94
CA GLU A 314 25.26 25.84 -10.31
C GLU A 314 23.87 25.95 -10.92
N ARG A 315 23.64 27.01 -11.69
CA ARG A 315 22.40 27.17 -12.45
C ARG A 315 22.48 26.29 -13.69
N VAL A 316 21.51 25.39 -13.85
CA VAL A 316 21.49 24.39 -14.94
C VAL A 316 20.55 24.77 -16.07
N SER A 317 19.52 25.58 -15.83
CA SER A 317 18.60 26.01 -16.89
C SER A 317 18.50 27.54 -17.00
N GLY A 318 18.41 28.01 -18.24
CA GLY A 318 18.04 29.40 -18.55
C GLY A 318 16.53 29.66 -18.44
N LYS A 319 15.71 28.59 -18.42
CA LYS A 319 14.25 28.69 -18.34
C LYS A 319 13.81 29.13 -16.95
N SER A 320 12.91 30.11 -16.91
CA SER A 320 12.23 30.54 -15.68
C SER A 320 10.92 29.78 -15.52
N TYR A 321 10.68 29.19 -14.36
CA TYR A 321 9.44 28.48 -14.03
C TYR A 321 8.63 29.31 -13.06
N ILE A 322 7.40 29.68 -13.44
CA ILE A 322 6.51 30.40 -12.53
C ILE A 322 5.95 29.40 -11.51
N GLU A 323 6.17 29.70 -10.23
CA GLU A 323 5.81 28.88 -9.07
C GLU A 323 6.35 27.42 -9.12
N GLY A 324 7.33 27.12 -9.97
CA GLY A 324 7.79 25.75 -10.24
C GLY A 324 8.21 24.94 -8.99
N ILE A 325 7.74 23.70 -8.91
CA ILE A 325 8.11 22.72 -7.87
C ILE A 325 8.63 21.46 -8.56
N ILE A 326 9.79 20.97 -8.10
CA ILE A 326 10.33 19.67 -8.49
C ILE A 326 9.56 18.58 -7.73
N TYR A 327 8.97 17.63 -8.46
CA TYR A 327 8.25 16.49 -7.89
C TYR A 327 9.02 15.17 -7.98
N PHE A 328 9.99 15.09 -8.90
CA PHE A 328 10.91 13.96 -9.02
C PHE A 328 12.20 14.41 -9.67
N GLN A 329 13.30 13.75 -9.31
CA GLN A 329 14.61 13.94 -9.93
C GLN A 329 15.41 12.65 -9.84
N ASP A 330 16.15 12.35 -10.90
CA ASP A 330 17.17 11.29 -10.96
C ASP A 330 18.42 11.79 -11.71
N GLU A 331 19.33 10.89 -12.07
CA GLU A 331 20.56 11.22 -12.78
C GLU A 331 20.33 11.76 -14.20
N ASN A 332 19.16 11.49 -14.80
CA ASN A 332 18.85 11.77 -16.20
C ASN A 332 17.72 12.80 -16.38
N ASN A 333 16.77 12.88 -15.44
CA ASN A 333 15.56 13.67 -15.59
C ASN A 333 15.20 14.44 -14.32
N VAL A 334 14.70 15.67 -14.50
CA VAL A 334 14.04 16.46 -13.45
C VAL A 334 12.62 16.77 -13.90
N PHE A 335 11.64 16.40 -13.07
CA PHE A 335 10.22 16.66 -13.36
C PHE A 335 9.69 17.80 -12.50
N ILE A 336 9.20 18.82 -13.19
CA ILE A 336 8.74 20.07 -12.60
C ILE A 336 7.27 20.25 -12.96
N VAL A 337 6.44 20.59 -11.98
CA VAL A 337 5.14 21.21 -12.27
C VAL A 337 5.30 22.70 -12.04
N SER A 338 4.90 23.50 -13.02
CA SER A 338 4.89 24.96 -12.96
C SER A 338 3.57 25.50 -13.50
N VAL A 339 3.42 26.83 -13.53
CA VAL A 339 2.26 27.48 -14.15
C VAL A 339 2.65 28.32 -15.38
N ASP A 340 1.74 28.45 -16.33
CA ASP A 340 1.91 29.26 -17.55
C ASP A 340 2.00 30.77 -17.27
N LYS A 341 1.29 31.24 -16.24
CA LYS A 341 1.27 32.64 -15.78
C LYS A 341 0.98 32.73 -14.28
N ALA A 342 1.23 33.88 -13.68
CA ALA A 342 0.80 34.14 -12.30
C ALA A 342 -0.71 34.47 -12.23
N GLY A 343 -1.41 33.96 -11.21
CA GLY A 343 -2.79 34.39 -10.86
C GLY A 343 -3.88 33.31 -10.93
N LYS A 344 -5.14 33.70 -10.68
CA LYS A 344 -6.31 32.83 -10.46
C LYS A 344 -6.86 32.06 -11.68
N LYS A 345 -6.14 32.05 -12.80
CA LYS A 345 -6.53 31.37 -14.05
C LYS A 345 -5.34 30.70 -14.74
N ALA A 346 -4.34 30.35 -13.95
CA ALA A 346 -3.12 29.76 -14.47
C ALA A 346 -3.32 28.27 -14.75
N ASN A 347 -2.77 27.82 -15.85
CA ASN A 347 -2.75 26.42 -16.24
C ASN A 347 -1.49 25.77 -15.68
N ARG A 348 -1.61 24.53 -15.19
CA ARG A 348 -0.42 23.76 -14.83
C ARG A 348 0.23 23.20 -16.07
N ILE A 349 1.55 23.18 -16.01
CA ILE A 349 2.42 22.57 -17.01
C ILE A 349 3.26 21.53 -16.29
N PHE A 350 3.27 20.31 -16.80
CA PHE A 350 4.15 19.24 -16.33
C PHE A 350 5.33 19.10 -17.30
N THR A 351 6.53 19.44 -16.85
CA THR A 351 7.73 19.53 -17.70
C THR A 351 8.78 18.51 -17.26
N CYS A 352 9.40 17.85 -18.25
CA CYS A 352 10.59 17.03 -18.07
C CYS A 352 11.82 17.77 -18.58
N ILE A 353 12.85 17.87 -17.73
CA ILE A 353 14.13 18.49 -18.02
C ILE A 353 15.20 17.40 -18.03
N ASP A 354 16.06 17.43 -19.05
CA ASP A 354 17.28 16.62 -19.08
C ASP A 354 18.22 17.10 -17.96
N ALA A 355 18.52 16.22 -17.02
CA ALA A 355 19.32 16.55 -15.85
C ALA A 355 20.78 16.88 -16.20
N VAL A 356 21.30 16.32 -17.30
CA VAL A 356 22.69 16.49 -17.74
C VAL A 356 22.88 17.84 -18.42
N THR A 357 21.98 18.20 -19.33
CA THR A 357 22.11 19.43 -20.13
C THR A 357 21.32 20.61 -19.57
N GLY A 358 20.33 20.35 -18.70
CA GLY A 358 19.38 21.35 -18.22
C GLY A 358 18.36 21.82 -19.27
N SER A 359 18.33 21.18 -20.45
CA SER A 359 17.39 21.48 -21.52
C SER A 359 16.04 20.80 -21.29
N GLU A 360 14.97 21.46 -21.72
CA GLU A 360 13.64 20.84 -21.72
C GLU A 360 13.55 19.72 -22.76
N LYS A 361 13.10 18.54 -22.32
CA LYS A 361 12.78 17.41 -23.21
C LYS A 361 11.37 17.58 -23.77
N TRP A 362 10.41 17.85 -22.90
CA TRP A 362 9.00 18.06 -23.25
C TRP A 362 8.23 18.72 -22.11
N SER A 363 7.06 19.26 -22.46
CA SER A 363 6.06 19.78 -21.53
C SER A 363 4.67 19.29 -21.92
N VAL A 364 3.87 18.94 -20.92
CA VAL A 364 2.45 18.56 -21.06
C VAL A 364 1.59 19.66 -20.46
N GLU A 365 0.67 20.17 -21.28
CA GLU A 365 -0.24 21.27 -20.92
C GLU A 365 -1.46 20.77 -20.12
N GLN A 366 -2.08 21.67 -19.34
CA GLN A 366 -3.21 21.37 -18.46
C GLN A 366 -4.35 20.57 -19.11
N LYS A 367 -4.63 20.78 -20.40
CA LYS A 367 -5.70 20.09 -21.15
C LYS A 367 -5.48 18.58 -21.29
N GLU A 368 -4.24 18.11 -21.12
CA GLU A 368 -3.85 16.69 -21.21
C GLU A 368 -3.60 16.08 -19.82
N LEU A 369 -3.68 16.91 -18.78
CA LEU A 369 -3.54 16.53 -17.38
C LEU A 369 -4.92 16.36 -16.72
N PHE A 370 -4.94 15.84 -15.48
CA PHE A 370 -6.18 15.73 -14.72
C PHE A 370 -6.79 17.10 -14.44
N ASP A 371 -8.11 17.21 -14.50
CA ASP A 371 -8.85 18.44 -14.19
C ASP A 371 -8.63 18.89 -12.74
N PHE A 372 -8.36 17.96 -11.80
CA PHE A 372 -8.01 18.28 -10.42
C PHE A 372 -6.76 19.16 -10.29
N LEU A 373 -5.85 19.12 -11.27
CA LEU A 373 -4.68 20.00 -11.29
C LEU A 373 -5.04 21.44 -11.64
N LYS A 374 -6.19 21.69 -12.23
CA LYS A 374 -6.61 23.05 -12.57
C LYS A 374 -6.73 23.89 -11.30
N ILE A 375 -6.20 25.10 -11.33
CA ILE A 375 -6.35 26.04 -10.22
C ILE A 375 -7.81 26.49 -10.17
N ASP A 376 -8.45 26.26 -9.03
CA ASP A 376 -9.81 26.75 -8.75
C ASP A 376 -9.82 28.28 -8.73
N GLU A 377 -10.72 28.90 -9.50
CA GLU A 377 -10.84 30.35 -9.64
C GLU A 377 -11.25 31.02 -8.32
N GLU A 378 -11.91 30.29 -7.41
CA GLU A 378 -12.37 30.79 -6.11
C GLU A 378 -11.25 30.82 -5.05
N GLN A 379 -10.21 30.00 -5.20
CA GLN A 379 -9.06 29.99 -4.29
C GLN A 379 -7.97 30.96 -4.75
N ASN A 380 -7.32 31.68 -3.81
CA ASN A 380 -6.16 32.50 -4.14
C ASN A 380 -5.04 31.59 -4.70
N SER A 381 -4.52 31.90 -5.90
CA SER A 381 -3.61 31.03 -6.67
C SER A 381 -2.38 30.55 -5.87
N ARG A 382 -1.78 31.43 -5.05
CA ARG A 382 -0.66 31.08 -4.15
C ARG A 382 -1.00 30.02 -3.10
N GLN A 383 -2.23 29.99 -2.60
CA GLN A 383 -2.71 28.95 -1.69
C GLN A 383 -3.01 27.65 -2.44
N SER A 384 -3.52 27.72 -3.67
CA SER A 384 -3.85 26.53 -4.48
C SER A 384 -2.62 25.74 -4.96
N PHE A 385 -1.52 26.42 -5.34
CA PHE A 385 -0.34 25.74 -5.86
C PHE A 385 0.43 25.02 -4.73
N SER A 386 0.65 25.72 -3.61
CA SER A 386 1.30 25.16 -2.42
C SER A 386 0.48 24.07 -1.72
N SER A 387 -0.85 24.22 -1.62
CA SER A 387 -1.73 23.23 -0.96
C SER A 387 -1.86 21.90 -1.71
N SER A 388 -1.46 21.87 -2.99
CA SER A 388 -1.44 20.65 -3.80
C SER A 388 -0.10 19.91 -3.79
N LYS A 389 0.94 20.48 -3.17
CA LYS A 389 2.28 19.88 -3.14
C LYS A 389 2.26 18.45 -2.58
N ASP A 390 1.54 18.25 -1.48
CA ASP A 390 1.49 16.96 -0.80
C ASP A 390 0.52 15.96 -1.44
N LYS A 391 -0.19 16.38 -2.50
CA LYS A 391 -1.15 15.54 -3.23
C LYS A 391 -0.56 14.98 -4.52
N ILE A 392 0.53 15.52 -5.03
CA ILE A 392 1.13 15.10 -6.30
C ILE A 392 2.40 14.31 -6.03
N SER A 393 2.56 13.17 -6.69
CA SER A 393 3.76 12.35 -6.63
C SER A 393 4.16 11.93 -8.03
N VAL A 394 5.43 12.07 -8.36
CA VAL A 394 5.98 11.65 -9.65
C VAL A 394 7.03 10.56 -9.42
N THR A 395 7.03 9.54 -10.26
CA THR A 395 8.09 8.53 -10.30
C THR A 395 8.48 8.24 -11.74
N SER A 396 9.76 8.10 -12.02
CA SER A 396 10.27 7.73 -13.35
C SER A 396 11.16 6.49 -13.27
N SER A 397 11.08 5.61 -14.26
CA SER A 397 12.05 4.53 -14.44
C SER A 397 11.98 3.96 -15.86
N GLY A 398 13.15 3.92 -16.52
CA GLY A 398 13.27 3.46 -17.90
C GLY A 398 12.51 4.39 -18.84
N ASN A 399 11.60 3.84 -19.64
CA ASN A 399 10.79 4.58 -20.59
C ASN A 399 9.49 5.15 -20.02
N LEU A 400 9.23 5.01 -18.71
CA LEU A 400 7.93 5.29 -18.10
C LEU A 400 8.01 6.33 -16.97
N VAL A 401 7.06 7.26 -16.98
CA VAL A 401 6.79 8.22 -15.91
C VAL A 401 5.38 8.02 -15.40
N LEU A 402 5.20 7.98 -14.08
CA LEU A 402 3.88 8.01 -13.44
C LEU A 402 3.70 9.34 -12.71
N LEU A 403 2.62 10.04 -13.03
CA LEU A 403 2.11 11.20 -12.30
C LEU A 403 0.88 10.76 -11.50
N LYS A 404 1.01 10.75 -10.18
CA LYS A 404 -0.04 10.34 -9.24
C LYS A 404 -0.62 11.57 -8.53
N ILE A 405 -1.93 11.59 -8.37
CA ILE A 405 -2.66 12.61 -7.66
C ILE A 405 -3.52 11.94 -6.60
N LYS A 406 -3.24 12.23 -5.34
CA LYS A 406 -3.96 11.69 -4.18
C LYS A 406 -5.43 12.08 -4.27
N GLY A 407 -6.29 11.06 -4.30
CA GLY A 407 -7.75 11.21 -4.39
C GLY A 407 -8.27 11.42 -5.80
N ASP A 408 -7.43 11.39 -6.83
CA ASP A 408 -7.89 11.60 -8.20
C ASP A 408 -7.43 10.50 -9.16
N GLY A 409 -6.17 10.07 -9.10
CA GLY A 409 -5.74 8.98 -9.99
C GLY A 409 -4.24 8.93 -10.29
N VAL A 410 -3.93 8.24 -11.38
CA VAL A 410 -2.59 8.15 -11.96
C VAL A 410 -2.65 8.32 -13.48
N MET A 411 -1.67 9.04 -14.03
CA MET A 411 -1.37 9.15 -15.44
C MET A 411 0.00 8.57 -15.73
N ALA A 412 0.13 7.87 -16.84
CA ALA A 412 1.39 7.37 -17.34
C ALA A 412 1.83 8.10 -18.62
N PHE A 413 3.11 8.46 -18.68
CA PHE A 413 3.73 9.14 -19.82
C PHE A 413 4.99 8.40 -20.27
N GLU A 414 5.29 8.49 -21.56
CA GLU A 414 6.58 8.07 -22.09
C GLU A 414 7.67 9.09 -21.70
N THR A 415 8.80 8.60 -21.16
CA THR A 415 9.86 9.45 -20.60
C THR A 415 10.55 10.33 -21.64
N GLU A 416 10.66 9.88 -22.89
CA GLU A 416 11.38 10.62 -23.93
C GLU A 416 10.51 11.68 -24.63
N THR A 417 9.21 11.46 -24.75
CA THR A 417 8.33 12.31 -25.57
C THR A 417 7.25 13.05 -24.78
N GLY A 418 6.97 12.64 -23.54
CA GLY A 418 5.86 13.16 -22.76
C GLY A 418 4.49 12.69 -23.24
N LYS A 419 4.42 11.75 -24.20
CA LYS A 419 3.16 11.21 -24.70
C LYS A 419 2.42 10.45 -23.60
N LYS A 420 1.16 10.82 -23.34
CA LYS A 420 0.26 10.08 -22.43
C LYS A 420 -0.01 8.68 -22.98
N LEU A 421 0.23 7.67 -22.17
CA LEU A 421 0.01 6.25 -22.50
C LEU A 421 -1.35 5.77 -21.99
N TRP A 422 -1.67 6.07 -20.73
CA TRP A 422 -2.92 5.66 -20.08
C TRP A 422 -3.17 6.47 -18.81
N SER A 423 -4.38 6.35 -18.24
CA SER A 423 -4.74 6.94 -16.96
C SER A 423 -5.81 6.11 -16.24
N ILE A 424 -5.78 6.12 -14.92
CA ILE A 424 -6.76 5.47 -14.03
C ILE A 424 -7.22 6.51 -13.02
N GLN A 425 -8.52 6.62 -12.79
CA GLN A 425 -9.08 7.52 -11.79
C GLN A 425 -9.36 6.79 -10.45
N SER A 426 -9.30 7.54 -9.36
CA SER A 426 -9.80 7.17 -8.04
C SER A 426 -11.33 7.29 -8.02
N ALA A 427 -11.96 6.68 -7.01
CA ALA A 427 -13.36 6.94 -6.76
C ALA A 427 -13.55 8.43 -6.44
N PRO A 428 -14.68 9.05 -6.83
CA PRO A 428 -14.95 10.44 -6.51
C PRO A 428 -14.79 10.70 -5.00
N VAL A 429 -13.92 11.64 -4.63
CA VAL A 429 -13.77 12.09 -3.25
C VAL A 429 -14.99 12.95 -2.93
N GLY A 430 -15.96 12.39 -2.21
CA GLY A 430 -17.21 13.11 -1.98
C GLY A 430 -18.32 12.35 -1.27
N PHE A 431 -17.99 11.38 -0.42
CA PHE A 431 -18.94 10.82 0.55
C PHE A 431 -18.27 10.62 1.90
#